data_AF-A0A0S8KN14-F1
#
_entry.id   AF-A0A0S8KN14-F1
#
_cell.length_a   1.000
_cell.length_b   1.000
_cell.length_c   1.000
_cell.angle_alpha   90.00
_cell.angle_beta   90.00
_cell.angle_gamma   90.00
#
_symmetry.space_group_name_H-M   'P 1'
#
loop_
_entity.id
_entity.type
_entity.pdbx_description
1 polymer ?
#
loop_
_entity_poly.entity_id
_entity_poly.type
_entity_poly.pdbx_seq_one_letter_code
_entity_poly.pdbx_strand_id
1 'polypeptide(L)' 'YYQVSEDRDPEGPSNGEFRIMRGGAWNTPPPGVRVSHRGWMLPDHRFSNIGFRCVLDEIPEP' A
#
# COMPACT_ATOMS: atom_id res chain seq x y z
N TYR A 1 13.99 -7.11 1.46
CA TYR A 1 13.39 -6.52 0.25
C TYR A 1 14.09 -5.23 -0.14
N TYR A 2 13.94 -4.13 0.61
CA TYR A 2 14.44 -2.81 0.20
C TYR A 2 15.94 -2.66 -0.12
N GLN A 3 16.80 -3.48 0.48
CA GLN A 3 18.23 -3.45 0.17
C GLN A 3 18.56 -4.09 -1.18
N VAL A 4 17.62 -4.84 -1.77
CA VAL A 4 17.81 -5.64 -2.97
C VAL A 4 16.70 -5.43 -4.01
N SER A 5 15.78 -4.50 -3.77
CA SER A 5 14.69 -4.20 -4.70
C SER A 5 15.23 -3.40 -5.88
N GLU A 6 14.61 -3.59 -7.05
CA GLU A 6 14.90 -2.78 -8.22
C GLU A 6 14.59 -1.30 -7.95
N ASP A 7 15.43 -0.41 -8.49
CA ASP A 7 15.25 1.03 -8.33
C ASP A 7 14.09 1.58 -9.20
N ARG A 8 13.75 0.86 -10.29
CA ARG A 8 12.68 1.20 -11.22
C ARG A 8 11.57 0.16 -11.10
N ASP A 9 10.34 0.63 -10.94
CA ASP A 9 9.11 -0.18 -10.83
C ASP A 9 9.19 -1.40 -9.88
N PRO A 10 9.52 -1.18 -8.60
CA PRO A 10 9.60 -2.28 -7.64
C PRO A 10 8.21 -2.88 -7.34
N GLU A 11 7.96 -4.10 -7.83
CA GLU A 11 6.68 -4.82 -7.67
C GLU A 11 6.40 -5.31 -6.24
N GLY A 12 7.40 -5.30 -5.36
CA GLY A 12 7.35 -5.98 -4.06
C GLY A 12 7.88 -7.42 -4.11
N PRO A 13 7.82 -8.14 -2.98
CA PRO A 13 8.15 -9.56 -2.94
C PRO A 13 7.12 -10.41 -3.70
N SER A 14 7.56 -11.48 -4.37
CA SER A 14 6.71 -12.39 -5.15
C SER A 14 5.69 -13.17 -4.33
N ASN A 15 5.91 -13.30 -3.02
CA ASN A 15 5.00 -13.92 -2.08
C ASN A 15 4.87 -13.07 -0.79
N GLY A 16 3.77 -13.31 -0.06
CA GLY A 16 3.51 -12.64 1.19
C GLY A 16 2.05 -12.78 1.58
N GLU A 17 1.81 -12.99 2.87
CA GLU A 17 0.47 -13.15 3.45
C GLU A 17 -0.28 -11.80 3.51
N PHE A 18 0.45 -10.72 3.74
CA PHE A 18 -0.11 -9.38 3.95
C PHE A 18 0.00 -8.49 2.70
N ARG A 19 -0.93 -7.54 2.59
CA ARG A 19 -0.89 -6.44 1.63
C ARG A 19 -0.65 -5.11 2.33
N ILE A 20 -0.02 -4.18 1.63
CA ILE A 20 0.38 -2.88 2.17
C ILE A 20 -0.78 -1.90 2.17
N MET A 21 -0.93 -1.17 3.27
CA MET A 21 -1.83 -0.03 3.39
C MET A 21 -1.03 1.26 3.62
N ARG A 22 -1.54 2.37 3.11
CA ARG A 22 -0.90 3.69 3.17
C ARG A 22 -1.92 4.75 3.60
N GLY A 23 -1.44 5.89 4.11
CA GLY A 23 -2.25 7.08 4.39
C GLY A 23 -2.91 7.14 5.77
N GLY A 24 -3.19 6.00 6.40
CA GLY A 24 -3.96 5.96 7.65
C GLY A 24 -5.45 6.25 7.42
N ALA A 25 -6.18 6.43 8.52
CA ALA A 25 -7.63 6.61 8.55
C ALA A 25 -8.06 7.59 9.65
N TRP A 26 -9.35 7.86 9.75
CA TRP A 26 -9.95 8.80 10.71
C TRP A 26 -9.62 8.53 12.19
N ASN A 27 -9.29 7.28 12.54
CA ASN A 27 -8.89 6.87 13.89
C ASN A 27 -7.38 6.57 14.04
N THR A 28 -6.56 6.89 13.03
CA THR A 28 -5.13 6.58 13.07
C THR A 28 -4.35 7.65 13.85
N PRO A 29 -3.50 7.27 14.82
CA PRO A 29 -2.73 8.24 15.60
C PRO A 29 -1.64 8.91 14.74
N PRO A 30 -1.12 10.09 15.16
CA PRO A 30 -0.16 10.87 14.38
C PRO A 30 1.05 10.11 13.80
N PRO A 31 1.66 9.12 14.50
CA PRO A 31 2.78 8.37 13.93
C PRO A 31 2.41 7.50 12.71
N GLY A 32 1.15 7.10 12.60
CA GLY A 32 0.62 6.21 11.55
C GLY A 32 0.12 6.93 10.29
N VAL A 33 -0.03 8.25 10.33
CA VAL A 33 -0.46 9.08 9.18
C VAL A 33 0.72 9.73 8.43
N ARG A 34 1.97 9.40 8.79
CA ARG A 34 3.16 9.89 8.08
C ARG A 34 3.21 9.32 6.66
N VAL A 35 3.68 10.12 5.70
CA VAL A 35 3.80 9.71 4.28
C VAL A 35 4.68 8.48 4.07
N SER A 36 5.68 8.24 4.93
CA SER A 36 6.55 7.07 4.88
C SER A 36 6.01 5.86 5.65
N HIS A 37 4.94 6.01 6.43
CA HIS A 37 4.38 4.90 7.21
C HIS A 37 3.74 3.83 6.31
N ARG A 38 4.08 2.57 6.54
CA ARG A 38 3.55 1.43 5.80
C ARG A 38 2.82 0.50 6.77
N GLY A 39 1.50 0.56 6.76
CA GLY A 39 0.66 -0.42 7.42
C GLY A 39 0.57 -1.70 6.59
N TRP A 40 0.02 -2.74 7.19
CA TRP A 40 -0.21 -4.02 6.53
C TRP A 40 -1.49 -4.64 7.05
N MET A 41 -2.16 -5.44 6.22
CA MET A 41 -3.36 -6.18 6.59
C MET A 41 -3.47 -7.45 5.74
N LEU A 42 -4.16 -8.45 6.26
CA LEU A 42 -4.56 -9.60 5.44
C LEU A 42 -5.53 -9.14 4.34
N PRO A 43 -5.45 -9.70 3.12
CA PRO A 43 -6.26 -9.25 1.99
C PRO A 43 -7.76 -9.55 2.14
N ASP A 44 -8.14 -10.52 2.98
CA ASP A 44 -9.52 -10.91 3.27
C ASP A 44 -10.16 -10.12 4.42
N HIS A 45 -9.33 -9.43 5.24
CA HIS A 45 -9.79 -8.60 6.33
C HIS A 45 -10.44 -7.30 5.83
N ARG A 46 -11.61 -6.98 6.40
CA ARG A 46 -12.42 -5.81 6.02
C ARG A 46 -12.80 -5.01 7.25
N PHE A 47 -12.41 -3.75 7.26
CA PHE A 47 -12.74 -2.81 8.33
C PHE A 47 -13.24 -1.50 7.73
N SER A 48 -14.14 -0.81 8.43
CA SER A 48 -14.75 0.45 7.97
C SER A 48 -13.75 1.61 7.82
N ASN A 49 -12.54 1.46 8.36
CA ASN A 49 -11.46 2.42 8.25
C ASN A 49 -10.41 2.04 7.19
N ILE A 50 -10.68 1.02 6.36
CA ILE A 50 -9.80 0.59 5.28
C ILE A 50 -10.51 0.71 3.93
N GLY A 51 -9.83 1.31 2.96
CA GLY A 51 -10.27 1.43 1.57
C GLY A 51 -9.07 1.43 0.62
N PHE A 52 -9.33 1.62 -0.67
CA PHE A 52 -8.28 1.68 -1.69
C PHE A 52 -8.60 2.74 -2.76
N ARG A 53 -7.58 3.14 -3.51
CA ARG A 53 -7.70 4.00 -4.68
C ARG A 53 -7.07 3.28 -5.86
N CYS A 54 -7.82 3.17 -6.95
CA CYS A 54 -7.32 2.57 -8.18
C CYS A 54 -6.25 3.45 -8.83
N VAL A 55 -5.35 2.80 -9.56
CA VAL A 55 -4.38 3.44 -10.45
C VAL A 55 -4.57 2.90 -11.86
N LEU A 56 -4.08 3.65 -12.83
CA LEU A 56 -4.00 3.25 -14.23
C LEU A 56 -2.52 3.28 -14.60
N ASP A 57 -2.06 2.28 -15.34
CA ASP A 57 -0.65 2.16 -15.72
C ASP A 57 -0.30 3.21 -16.79
N GLU A 58 -0.98 3.14 -17.93
CA GLU A 58 -0.87 4.11 -19.02
C GLU A 58 -2.24 4.69 -19.36
N ILE A 59 -2.29 5.99 -19.68
CA ILE A 59 -3.49 6.62 -20.21
C ILE A 59 -3.68 6.09 -21.65
N PRO A 60 -4.79 5.42 -21.98
CA PRO A 60 -5.01 4.98 -23.34
C PRO A 60 -5.06 6.19 -24.28
N GLU A 61 -4.27 6.15 -25.35
CA GLU A 61 -4.37 7.10 -26.46
C GLU A 61 -5.79 7.02 -27.07
N PRO A 62 -6.37 8.16 -27.48
CA PRO A 62 -7.77 8.23 -27.90
C PRO A 62 -8.10 7.41 -29.16
#